data_AF-A0AAE3SYU1-F1
#
_entry.id   AF-A0AAE3SYU1-F1
#
_cell.length_a   1.000
_cell.length_b   1.000
_cell.length_c   1.000
_cell.angle_alpha   90.00
_cell.angle_beta   90.00
_cell.angle_gamma   90.00
#
_symmetry.space_group_name_H-M   'P 1'
#
loop_
_entity.id
_entity.type
_entity.pdbx_description
1 polymer ?
#
loop_
_entity_poly.entity_id
_entity_poly.type
_entity_poly.pdbx_seq_one_letter_code
_entity_poly.pdbx_strand_id
1 'polypeptide(L)'
;MAFSASEDLSPRAMDGTLADRVTGLIAADIRARIYPVNTRLPTEQAMTQQYGVSRTVVREAISRLKSEGLVETRQGSGTVVRDPKTADAFRLAQAGTGGTEDPAQGVLRILELRRGIEAEMAALAAQRRTGAEMTQIQQALRAIVRAEKEGRDGVEEDLAFHIAISRAAHNPHYTELLGMLTRALHDAIRLTRSNEARRVDLAAQVRAEHEALCAAIKARDAAAARTAAFMHMHNTGERIEQAGKDFWTGDSRAAARRVARAKLGTSTTAAATPARPTPRKAGRQS
;
A
#
# COMPACT_ATOMS: atom_id res chain seq x y z
N MET A 1 -17.16 9.64 -43.49
CA MET A 1 -17.98 10.48 -42.60
C MET A 1 -17.09 10.93 -41.45
N ALA A 2 -16.79 12.22 -41.42
CA ALA A 2 -16.01 12.87 -40.36
C ALA A 2 -16.96 13.29 -39.24
N PHE A 3 -16.55 13.13 -37.98
CA PHE A 3 -17.18 13.79 -36.84
C PHE A 3 -16.15 14.70 -36.18
N SER A 4 -16.48 15.99 -36.16
CA SER A 4 -15.73 17.11 -35.59
C SER A 4 -16.04 17.27 -34.10
N ALA A 5 -15.06 17.81 -33.38
CA ALA A 5 -14.94 18.02 -31.95
C ALA A 5 -16.03 18.92 -31.30
N SER A 6 -16.28 18.72 -30.00
CA SER A 6 -16.17 19.73 -28.92
C SER A 6 -16.99 19.32 -27.68
N GLU A 7 -16.31 18.76 -26.67
CA GLU A 7 -16.80 18.82 -25.29
C GLU A 7 -15.69 19.40 -24.40
N ASP A 8 -15.91 20.67 -24.07
CA ASP A 8 -15.44 21.48 -22.95
C ASP A 8 -14.37 20.85 -22.01
N LEU A 9 -13.10 21.16 -22.27
CA LEU A 9 -12.01 21.00 -21.31
C LEU A 9 -11.75 22.35 -20.62
N SER A 10 -12.64 22.75 -19.72
CA SER A 10 -12.39 23.87 -18.81
C SER A 10 -11.41 23.47 -17.68
N PRO A 11 -10.52 24.38 -17.26
CA PRO A 11 -9.24 24.03 -16.63
C PRO A 11 -9.35 23.96 -15.10
N ARG A 12 -9.48 22.77 -14.51
CA ARG A 12 -9.24 22.58 -13.07
C ARG A 12 -8.52 21.25 -12.76
N ALA A 13 -7.36 21.40 -12.11
CA ALA A 13 -6.46 20.40 -11.51
C ALA A 13 -5.41 19.75 -12.45
N MET A 14 -4.36 20.51 -12.79
CA MET A 14 -3.17 20.02 -13.50
C MET A 14 -1.89 20.33 -12.72
N ASP A 15 -1.81 19.90 -11.45
CA ASP A 15 -0.55 19.93 -10.68
C ASP A 15 0.09 18.53 -10.73
N GLY A 16 1.07 18.37 -11.62
CA GLY A 16 1.83 17.13 -11.80
C GLY A 16 2.71 17.19 -13.05
N THR A 17 3.79 16.40 -13.05
CA THR A 17 4.66 16.23 -14.23
C THR A 17 3.86 15.65 -15.41
N LEU A 18 4.39 15.74 -16.63
CA LEU A 18 3.73 15.12 -17.79
C LEU A 18 3.56 13.59 -17.59
N ALA A 19 4.45 12.95 -16.84
CA ALA A 19 4.33 11.55 -16.44
C ALA A 19 3.17 11.30 -15.47
N ASP A 20 2.87 12.22 -14.54
CA ASP A 20 1.70 12.13 -13.64
C ASP A 20 0.40 12.11 -14.44
N ARG A 21 0.29 13.00 -15.42
CA ARG A 21 -0.90 13.10 -16.28
C ARG A 21 -1.13 11.83 -17.09
N VAL A 22 -0.08 11.31 -17.72
CA VAL A 22 -0.15 10.07 -18.50
C VAL A 22 -0.46 8.86 -17.60
N THR A 23 0.10 8.81 -16.39
CA THR A 23 -0.23 7.79 -15.39
C THR A 23 -1.72 7.83 -15.04
N GLY A 24 -2.26 9.03 -14.78
CA GLY A 24 -3.67 9.22 -14.45
C GLY A 24 -4.62 8.76 -15.55
N LEU A 25 -4.29 9.05 -16.82
CA LEU A 25 -5.06 8.63 -18.00
C LEU A 25 -5.08 7.11 -18.16
N ILE A 26 -3.91 6.47 -18.17
CA ILE A 26 -3.83 5.00 -18.32
C ILE A 26 -4.53 4.30 -17.15
N ALA A 27 -4.39 4.80 -15.94
CA ALA A 27 -5.08 4.25 -14.77
C ALA A 27 -6.62 4.40 -14.88
N ALA A 28 -7.11 5.49 -15.48
CA ALA A 28 -8.52 5.67 -15.76
C ALA A 28 -9.01 4.67 -16.82
N ASP A 29 -8.25 4.45 -17.89
CA ASP A 29 -8.56 3.48 -18.95
C ASP A 29 -8.63 2.04 -18.42
N ILE A 30 -7.70 1.66 -17.52
CA ILE A 30 -7.70 0.36 -16.83
C ILE A 30 -8.97 0.20 -15.97
N ARG A 31 -9.32 1.24 -15.20
CA ARG A 31 -10.54 1.23 -14.35
C ARG A 31 -11.82 1.16 -15.17
N ALA A 32 -11.85 1.85 -16.31
CA ALA A 32 -12.96 1.84 -17.26
C ALA A 32 -13.04 0.55 -18.09
N ARG A 33 -12.12 -0.41 -17.87
CA ARG A 33 -12.02 -1.68 -18.62
C ARG A 33 -11.75 -1.51 -20.13
N ILE A 34 -11.24 -0.34 -20.54
CA ILE A 34 -10.73 -0.10 -21.90
C ILE A 34 -9.50 -0.98 -22.15
N TYR A 35 -8.66 -1.13 -21.13
CA TYR A 35 -7.64 -2.18 -21.07
C TYR A 35 -8.11 -3.27 -20.10
N PRO A 36 -8.64 -4.41 -20.61
CA PRO A 36 -9.14 -5.45 -19.74
C PRO A 36 -8.04 -6.09 -18.90
N VAL A 37 -8.46 -6.69 -17.79
CA VAL A 37 -7.59 -7.42 -16.88
C VAL A 37 -6.92 -8.59 -17.61
N ASN A 38 -5.66 -8.87 -17.27
CA ASN A 38 -4.81 -9.87 -17.90
C ASN A 38 -4.52 -9.63 -19.38
N THR A 39 -4.88 -8.48 -19.92
CA THR A 39 -4.49 -8.09 -21.28
C THR A 39 -3.23 -7.25 -21.29
N ARG A 40 -2.56 -7.25 -22.44
CA ARG A 40 -1.35 -6.46 -22.67
C ARG A 40 -1.74 -5.01 -22.87
N LEU A 41 -1.04 -4.12 -22.18
CA LEU A 41 -1.04 -2.71 -22.54
C LEU A 41 -0.41 -2.53 -23.94
N PRO A 42 -0.79 -1.47 -24.68
CA PRO A 42 -0.08 -1.06 -25.88
C PRO A 42 1.44 -0.94 -25.65
N THR A 43 2.22 -1.13 -26.71
CA THR A 43 3.68 -0.97 -26.63
C THR A 43 4.04 0.47 -26.28
N GLU A 44 5.24 0.69 -25.73
CA GLU A 44 5.71 2.06 -25.42
C GLU A 44 5.64 2.98 -26.63
N GLN A 45 5.94 2.46 -27.82
CA GLN A 45 5.85 3.20 -29.07
C GLN A 45 4.40 3.59 -29.42
N ALA A 46 3.45 2.68 -29.27
CA ALA A 46 2.04 2.97 -29.49
C ALA A 46 1.51 4.00 -28.48
N MET A 47 1.93 3.92 -27.21
CA MET A 47 1.57 4.89 -26.18
C MET A 47 2.18 6.28 -26.43
N THR A 48 3.42 6.36 -26.91
CA THR A 48 4.03 7.62 -27.33
C THR A 48 3.19 8.30 -28.42
N GLN A 49 2.68 7.54 -29.39
CA GLN A 49 1.82 8.07 -30.44
C GLN A 49 0.43 8.47 -29.91
N GLN A 50 -0.18 7.62 -29.08
CA GLN A 50 -1.53 7.82 -28.54
C GLN A 50 -1.62 9.04 -27.61
N TYR A 51 -0.64 9.23 -26.73
CA TYR A 51 -0.66 10.29 -25.72
C TYR A 51 0.19 11.51 -26.13
N GLY A 52 0.90 11.46 -27.25
CA GLY A 52 1.71 12.58 -27.76
C GLY A 52 2.91 12.94 -26.87
N VAL A 53 3.48 11.97 -26.15
CA VAL A 53 4.57 12.19 -25.17
C VAL A 53 5.82 11.39 -25.51
N SER A 54 6.97 11.82 -24.97
CA SER A 54 8.24 11.11 -25.19
C SER A 54 8.24 9.70 -24.58
N ARG A 55 9.09 8.80 -25.12
CA ARG A 55 9.26 7.44 -24.58
C ARG A 55 9.68 7.44 -23.11
N THR A 56 10.48 8.42 -22.68
CA THR A 56 10.90 8.58 -21.28
C THR A 56 9.70 8.79 -20.36
N VAL A 57 8.74 9.64 -20.77
CA VAL A 57 7.51 9.91 -20.02
C VAL A 57 6.63 8.67 -19.95
N VAL A 58 6.50 7.91 -21.05
CA VAL A 58 5.76 6.65 -21.07
C VAL A 58 6.39 5.62 -20.12
N ARG A 59 7.71 5.47 -20.14
CA ARG A 59 8.43 4.55 -19.24
C ARG A 59 8.25 4.92 -17.78
N GLU A 60 8.29 6.22 -17.47
CA GLU A 60 8.06 6.71 -16.12
C GLU A 60 6.62 6.44 -15.66
N ALA A 61 5.62 6.68 -16.52
CA ALA A 61 4.23 6.36 -16.24
C ALA A 61 4.01 4.86 -16.01
N ILE A 62 4.58 3.99 -16.85
CA ILE A 62 4.51 2.53 -16.67
C ILE A 62 5.20 2.10 -15.37
N SER A 63 6.34 2.71 -15.02
CA SER A 63 7.04 2.43 -13.77
C SER A 63 6.19 2.77 -12.55
N ARG A 64 5.45 3.89 -12.60
CA ARG A 64 4.51 4.30 -11.54
C ARG A 64 3.32 3.36 -11.45
N LEU A 65 2.67 3.03 -12.57
CA LEU A 65 1.58 2.04 -12.62
C LEU A 65 2.01 0.67 -12.06
N LYS A 66 3.28 0.28 -12.30
CA LYS A 66 3.87 -0.94 -11.75
C LYS A 66 4.06 -0.84 -10.23
N SER A 67 4.53 0.30 -9.72
CA SER A 67 4.63 0.55 -8.28
C SER A 67 3.26 0.56 -7.58
N GLU A 68 2.22 1.02 -8.29
CA GLU A 68 0.82 1.01 -7.84
C GLU A 68 0.15 -0.37 -7.96
N GLY A 69 0.84 -1.35 -8.55
CA GLY A 69 0.32 -2.72 -8.71
C GLY A 69 -0.77 -2.87 -9.78
N LEU A 70 -1.01 -1.84 -10.60
CA LEU A 70 -2.00 -1.85 -11.68
C LEU A 70 -1.52 -2.65 -12.89
N VAL A 71 -0.19 -2.79 -13.05
CA VAL A 71 0.43 -3.50 -14.16
C VAL A 71 1.64 -4.31 -13.71
N GLU A 72 2.01 -5.32 -14.49
CA GLU A 72 3.25 -6.07 -14.32
C GLU A 72 3.97 -6.31 -15.64
N THR A 73 5.29 -6.48 -15.58
CA THR A 73 6.08 -6.89 -16.75
C THR A 73 6.23 -8.40 -16.75
N ARG A 74 5.78 -9.08 -17.80
CA ARG A 74 6.02 -10.52 -18.02
C ARG A 74 7.07 -10.72 -19.10
N GLN A 75 8.05 -11.59 -18.87
CA GLN A 75 9.06 -11.91 -19.90
C GLN A 75 8.38 -12.42 -21.17
N GLY A 76 8.81 -11.89 -22.33
CA GLY A 76 8.23 -12.19 -23.65
C GLY A 76 6.84 -11.59 -23.94
N SER A 77 6.12 -11.10 -22.93
CA SER A 77 4.73 -10.64 -23.05
C SER A 77 4.53 -9.14 -22.79
N GLY A 78 5.57 -8.37 -22.53
CA GLY A 78 5.45 -6.92 -22.28
C GLY A 78 4.69 -6.60 -20.98
N THR A 79 4.05 -5.42 -20.94
CA THR A 79 3.31 -4.95 -19.75
C THR A 79 1.87 -5.43 -19.78
N VAL A 80 1.42 -6.09 -18.71
CA VAL A 80 0.09 -6.71 -18.59
C VAL A 80 -0.69 -6.04 -17.46
N VAL A 81 -1.98 -5.76 -17.68
CA VAL A 81 -2.90 -5.19 -16.69
C VAL A 81 -3.24 -6.22 -15.63
N ARG A 82 -3.05 -5.86 -14.36
CA ARG A 82 -3.43 -6.70 -13.20
C ARG A 82 -4.91 -6.52 -12.87
N ASP A 83 -5.51 -7.53 -12.22
CA ASP A 83 -6.91 -7.43 -11.78
C ASP A 83 -7.04 -6.37 -10.68
N PRO A 84 -7.83 -5.29 -10.90
CA PRO A 84 -8.18 -4.36 -9.84
C PRO A 84 -8.76 -5.09 -8.63
N LYS A 85 -9.44 -6.24 -8.78
CA LYS A 85 -9.96 -7.01 -7.64
C LYS A 85 -8.87 -7.62 -6.75
N THR A 86 -7.69 -7.93 -7.30
CA THR A 86 -6.49 -8.24 -6.49
C THR A 86 -5.76 -6.99 -5.99
N ALA A 87 -6.02 -5.82 -6.58
CA ALA A 87 -5.56 -4.52 -6.07
C ALA A 87 -6.54 -3.86 -5.08
N ASP A 88 -7.76 -4.42 -4.92
CA ASP A 88 -8.88 -3.80 -4.20
C ASP A 88 -9.08 -4.35 -2.78
N ALA A 89 -8.49 -5.48 -2.42
CA ALA A 89 -8.76 -6.12 -1.12
C ALA A 89 -8.32 -5.26 0.10
N PHE A 90 -7.43 -4.30 -0.11
CA PHE A 90 -7.05 -3.32 0.90
C PHE A 90 -6.84 -1.92 0.30
N ARG A 91 -7.84 -1.40 -0.43
CA ARG A 91 -7.89 0.05 -0.65
C ARG A 91 -8.28 0.72 0.67
N LEU A 92 -7.29 1.32 1.35
CA LEU A 92 -7.55 2.49 2.18
C LEU A 92 -8.23 3.50 1.25
N ALA A 93 -9.56 3.58 1.35
CA ALA A 93 -10.41 4.08 0.29
C ALA A 93 -9.91 5.43 -0.24
N GLN A 94 -9.48 5.47 -1.50
CA GLN A 94 -9.30 6.74 -2.19
C GLN A 94 -10.68 7.25 -2.63
N ALA A 95 -11.49 7.73 -1.70
CA ALA A 95 -12.79 8.33 -2.02
C ALA A 95 -13.13 9.50 -1.10
N GLY A 96 -13.19 10.70 -1.68
CA GLY A 96 -13.69 11.92 -1.03
C GLY A 96 -12.72 13.10 -1.18
N THR A 97 -13.03 14.06 -2.04
CA THR A 97 -12.25 15.29 -2.29
C THR A 97 -12.58 16.42 -1.29
N GLY A 98 -13.03 16.10 -0.07
CA GLY A 98 -13.65 17.11 0.81
C GLY A 98 -13.29 17.10 2.30
N GLY A 99 -12.25 16.39 2.74
CA GLY A 99 -11.89 16.32 4.17
C GLY A 99 -10.67 17.15 4.55
N THR A 100 -10.80 18.01 5.55
CA THR A 100 -9.72 18.75 6.24
C THR A 100 -8.96 17.89 7.26
N GLU A 101 -8.87 16.57 7.05
CA GLU A 101 -8.24 15.69 8.04
C GLU A 101 -6.72 15.86 8.09
N ASP A 102 -6.19 15.83 9.32
CA ASP A 102 -4.77 15.83 9.59
C ASP A 102 -4.13 14.57 8.97
N PRO A 103 -3.17 14.73 8.04
CA PRO A 103 -2.46 13.61 7.42
C PRO A 103 -1.89 12.60 8.43
N ALA A 104 -1.45 13.07 9.61
CA ALA A 104 -0.90 12.21 10.65
C ALA A 104 -1.92 11.17 11.13
N GLN A 105 -3.19 11.56 11.25
CA GLN A 105 -4.27 10.71 11.76
C GLN A 105 -4.53 9.50 10.85
N GLY A 106 -4.32 9.63 9.54
CA GLY A 106 -4.42 8.51 8.61
C GLY A 106 -3.37 7.43 8.87
N VAL A 107 -2.13 7.86 9.05
CA VAL A 107 -1.00 6.97 9.32
C VAL A 107 -1.19 6.27 10.67
N LEU A 108 -1.63 7.01 11.69
CA LEU A 108 -1.87 6.50 13.04
C LEU A 108 -2.94 5.40 13.07
N ARG A 109 -4.06 5.58 12.35
CA ARG A 109 -5.12 4.54 12.24
C ARG A 109 -4.60 3.22 11.67
N ILE A 110 -3.64 3.27 10.75
CA ILE A 110 -3.08 2.03 10.18
C ILE A 110 -1.98 1.47 11.05
N LEU A 111 -1.21 2.30 11.76
CA LEU A 111 -0.30 1.80 12.78
C LEU A 111 -1.06 1.11 13.91
N GLU A 112 -2.25 1.60 14.28
CA GLU A 112 -3.16 0.90 15.20
C GLU A 112 -3.56 -0.48 14.67
N LEU A 113 -3.94 -0.59 13.40
CA LEU A 113 -4.24 -1.87 12.77
C LEU A 113 -3.00 -2.80 12.74
N ARG A 114 -1.85 -2.28 12.29
CA ARG A 114 -0.58 -3.03 12.24
C ARG A 114 -0.17 -3.53 13.61
N ARG A 115 -0.34 -2.73 14.66
CA ARG A 115 0.00 -3.10 16.04
C ARG A 115 -0.68 -4.41 16.45
N GLY A 116 -1.98 -4.58 16.18
CA GLY A 116 -2.69 -5.83 16.48
C GLY A 116 -2.22 -7.01 15.62
N ILE A 117 -2.04 -6.77 14.32
CA ILE A 117 -1.61 -7.80 13.36
C ILE A 117 -0.20 -8.29 13.67
N GLU A 118 0.74 -7.38 13.87
CA GLU A 118 2.15 -7.68 14.05
C GLU A 118 2.44 -8.31 15.41
N ALA A 119 1.69 -7.93 16.44
CA ALA A 119 1.75 -8.59 17.74
C ALA A 119 1.39 -10.08 17.63
N GLU A 120 0.28 -10.41 16.96
CA GLU A 120 -0.11 -11.82 16.79
C GLU A 120 0.82 -12.57 15.83
N MET A 121 1.23 -11.91 14.74
CA MET A 121 2.21 -12.45 13.80
C MET A 121 3.53 -12.82 14.50
N ALA A 122 4.04 -11.97 15.39
CA ALA A 122 5.25 -12.23 16.16
C ALA A 122 5.09 -13.40 17.14
N ALA A 123 3.95 -13.50 17.81
CA ALA A 123 3.62 -14.62 18.69
C ALA A 123 3.61 -15.95 17.94
N LEU A 124 2.97 -15.97 16.76
CA LEU A 124 2.92 -17.15 15.89
C LEU A 124 4.30 -17.49 15.33
N ALA A 125 5.10 -16.50 14.94
CA ALA A 125 6.47 -16.71 14.50
C ALA A 125 7.33 -17.35 15.60
N ALA A 126 7.24 -16.90 16.85
CA ALA A 126 7.95 -17.50 17.98
C ALA A 126 7.61 -18.99 18.15
N GLN A 127 6.35 -19.37 17.96
CA GLN A 127 5.89 -20.75 18.07
C GLN A 127 6.34 -21.61 16.87
N ARG A 128 6.22 -21.08 15.64
CA ARG A 128 6.24 -21.88 14.41
C ARG A 128 7.56 -21.87 13.66
N ARG A 129 8.38 -20.82 13.83
CA ARG A 129 9.66 -20.64 13.11
C ARG A 129 10.53 -21.90 13.09
N THR A 130 11.13 -22.16 11.95
CA THR A 130 12.23 -23.11 11.78
C THR A 130 13.57 -22.48 12.19
N GLY A 131 14.63 -23.29 12.27
CA GLY A 131 15.99 -22.76 12.49
C GLY A 131 16.48 -21.87 11.35
N ALA A 132 16.14 -22.23 10.10
CA ALA A 132 16.48 -21.43 8.92
C ALA A 132 15.77 -20.08 8.93
N GLU A 133 14.48 -20.03 9.27
CA GLU A 133 13.73 -18.78 9.38
C GLU A 133 14.23 -17.90 10.53
N MET A 134 14.63 -18.49 11.66
CA MET A 134 15.29 -17.71 12.72
C MET A 134 16.59 -17.06 12.22
N THR A 135 17.37 -17.79 11.43
CA THR A 135 18.60 -17.27 10.82
C THR A 135 18.29 -16.09 9.90
N GLN A 136 17.21 -16.18 9.10
CA GLN A 136 16.78 -15.09 8.22
C GLN A 136 16.34 -13.85 9.02
N ILE A 137 15.56 -14.02 10.09
CA ILE A 137 15.15 -12.92 10.97
C ILE A 137 16.38 -12.22 11.57
N GLN A 138 17.36 -12.98 12.05
CA GLN A 138 18.60 -12.41 12.60
C GLN A 138 19.45 -11.72 11.52
N GLN A 139 19.46 -12.23 10.29
CA GLN A 139 20.15 -11.58 9.17
C GLN A 139 19.51 -10.24 8.83
N ALA A 140 18.17 -10.18 8.79
CA ALA A 140 17.44 -8.93 8.55
C ALA A 140 17.70 -7.90 9.66
N LEU A 141 17.71 -8.30 10.94
CA LEU A 141 18.09 -7.41 12.04
C LEU A 141 19.51 -6.87 11.88
N ARG A 142 20.47 -7.73 11.52
CA ARG A 142 21.86 -7.27 11.26
C ARG A 142 21.93 -6.29 10.10
N ALA A 143 21.08 -6.43 9.09
CA ALA A 143 21.00 -5.51 7.97
C ALA A 143 20.53 -4.12 8.43
N ILE A 144 19.53 -4.04 9.32
CA ILE A 144 19.10 -2.78 9.93
C ILE A 144 20.26 -2.10 10.67
N VAL A 145 20.94 -2.83 11.55
CA VAL A 145 22.07 -2.31 12.32
C VAL A 145 23.22 -1.83 11.41
N ARG A 146 23.44 -2.54 10.30
CA ARG A 146 24.43 -2.15 9.30
C ARG A 146 24.02 -0.86 8.58
N ALA A 147 22.77 -0.75 8.14
CA ALA A 147 22.26 0.44 7.47
C ALA A 147 22.43 1.68 8.35
N GLU A 148 22.12 1.56 9.64
CA GLU A 148 22.30 2.65 10.59
C GLU A 148 23.77 3.06 10.76
N LYS A 149 24.69 2.09 10.89
CA LYS A 149 26.14 2.37 10.97
C LYS A 149 26.69 3.03 9.70
N GLU A 150 26.09 2.73 8.56
CA GLU A 150 26.41 3.35 7.26
C GLU A 150 25.73 4.71 7.07
N GLY A 151 24.94 5.19 8.04
CA GLY A 151 24.20 6.45 7.97
C GLY A 151 23.01 6.43 7.00
N ARG A 152 22.54 5.24 6.61
CA ARG A 152 21.35 5.06 5.76
C ARG A 152 20.09 5.00 6.62
N ASP A 153 18.94 5.30 6.00
CA ASP A 153 17.65 5.32 6.70
C ASP A 153 17.10 3.93 7.06
N GLY A 154 17.62 2.85 6.45
CA GLY A 154 17.32 1.47 6.82
C GLY A 154 15.89 1.02 6.49
N VAL A 155 15.18 1.75 5.62
CA VAL A 155 13.74 1.52 5.34
C VAL A 155 13.48 0.14 4.73
N GLU A 156 14.30 -0.25 3.77
CA GLU A 156 14.17 -1.56 3.11
C GLU A 156 14.55 -2.71 4.06
N GLU A 157 15.57 -2.49 4.89
CA GLU A 157 16.00 -3.48 5.89
C GLU A 157 14.96 -3.69 7.00
N ASP A 158 14.32 -2.60 7.44
CA ASP A 158 13.19 -2.62 8.38
C ASP A 158 12.03 -3.46 7.82
N LEU A 159 11.62 -3.15 6.59
CA LEU A 159 10.57 -3.91 5.91
C LEU A 159 10.94 -5.40 5.77
N ALA A 160 12.18 -5.69 5.37
CA ALA A 160 12.65 -7.06 5.22
C ALA A 160 12.58 -7.84 6.55
N PHE A 161 12.84 -7.18 7.68
CA PHE A 161 12.72 -7.77 9.01
C PHE A 161 11.28 -8.14 9.35
N HIS A 162 10.33 -7.22 9.20
CA HIS A 162 8.90 -7.50 9.44
C HIS A 162 8.37 -8.60 8.50
N ILE A 163 8.78 -8.59 7.22
CA ILE A 163 8.41 -9.63 6.26
C ILE A 163 8.99 -11.00 6.66
N ALA A 164 10.23 -11.07 7.13
CA ALA A 164 10.82 -12.32 7.61
C ALA A 164 10.03 -12.92 8.79
N ILE A 165 9.60 -12.08 9.74
CA ILE A 165 8.74 -12.50 10.85
C ILE A 165 7.37 -12.98 10.34
N SER A 166 6.77 -12.28 9.38
CA SER A 166 5.48 -12.67 8.80
C SER A 166 5.52 -14.05 8.15
N ARG A 167 6.61 -14.38 7.46
CA ARG A 167 6.81 -15.69 6.83
C ARG A 167 6.94 -16.78 7.89
N ALA A 168 7.71 -16.51 8.95
CA ALA A 168 7.91 -17.43 10.06
C ALA A 168 6.63 -17.73 10.87
N ALA A 169 5.59 -16.90 10.75
CA ALA A 169 4.26 -17.18 11.31
C ALA A 169 3.50 -18.30 10.57
N HIS A 170 4.01 -18.76 9.41
CA HIS A 170 3.42 -19.81 8.56
C HIS A 170 1.94 -19.59 8.25
N ASN A 171 1.55 -18.33 8.05
CA ASN A 171 0.26 -17.98 7.50
C ASN A 171 0.45 -16.92 6.41
N PRO A 172 0.29 -17.31 5.12
CA PRO A 172 0.59 -16.43 3.99
C PRO A 172 -0.26 -15.16 3.98
N HIS A 173 -1.45 -15.18 4.59
CA HIS A 173 -2.31 -14.00 4.68
C HIS A 173 -1.69 -12.86 5.51
N TYR A 174 -0.85 -13.16 6.52
CA TYR A 174 -0.10 -12.12 7.22
C TYR A 174 0.92 -11.45 6.30
N THR A 175 1.64 -12.23 5.51
CA THR A 175 2.64 -11.70 4.57
C THR A 175 1.98 -10.88 3.45
N GLU A 176 0.85 -11.36 2.92
CA GLU A 176 0.06 -10.63 1.92
C GLU A 176 -0.48 -9.31 2.47
N LEU A 177 -1.10 -9.34 3.65
CA LEU A 177 -1.65 -8.17 4.31
C LEU A 177 -0.58 -7.16 4.67
N LEU A 178 0.53 -7.60 5.27
CA LEU A 178 1.66 -6.73 5.56
C LEU A 178 2.22 -6.10 4.28
N GLY A 179 2.34 -6.88 3.19
CA GLY A 179 2.75 -6.36 1.88
C GLY A 179 1.78 -5.29 1.34
N MET A 180 0.46 -5.48 1.49
CA MET A 180 -0.54 -4.48 1.12
C MET A 180 -0.42 -3.20 1.96
N LEU A 181 -0.31 -3.35 3.28
CA LEU A 181 -0.18 -2.25 4.22
C LEU A 181 1.11 -1.46 3.98
N THR A 182 2.23 -2.13 3.77
CA THR A 182 3.51 -1.50 3.44
C THR A 182 3.41 -0.72 2.14
N ARG A 183 2.80 -1.25 1.07
CA ARG A 183 2.64 -0.49 -0.18
C ARG A 183 1.80 0.76 0.02
N ALA A 184 0.72 0.66 0.78
CA ALA A 184 -0.13 1.82 1.07
C ALA A 184 0.57 2.86 1.95
N LEU A 185 1.41 2.41 2.87
CA LEU A 185 2.14 3.24 3.82
C LEU A 185 3.58 3.54 3.40
N HIS A 186 4.04 3.12 2.22
CA HIS A 186 5.46 3.07 1.88
C HIS A 186 6.14 4.42 2.11
N ASP A 187 5.50 5.49 1.63
CA ASP A 187 6.01 6.85 1.77
C ASP A 187 5.94 7.37 3.22
N ALA A 188 4.94 6.95 3.99
CA ALA A 188 4.80 7.30 5.41
C ALA A 188 5.80 6.55 6.30
N ILE A 189 5.97 5.24 6.07
CA ILE A 189 6.97 4.39 6.75
C ILE A 189 8.37 4.92 6.43
N ARG A 190 8.65 5.22 5.16
CA ARG A 190 9.92 5.81 4.73
C ARG A 190 10.19 7.09 5.49
N LEU A 191 9.22 8.00 5.55
CA LEU A 191 9.37 9.27 6.25
C LEU A 191 9.67 9.07 7.76
N THR A 192 8.89 8.22 8.44
CA THR A 192 9.07 7.95 9.87
C THR A 192 10.43 7.34 10.14
N ARG A 193 10.81 6.30 9.39
CA ARG A 193 12.10 5.63 9.54
C ARG A 193 13.27 6.53 9.19
N SER A 194 13.20 7.29 8.09
CA SER A 194 14.25 8.25 7.74
C SER A 194 14.43 9.32 8.83
N ASN A 195 13.38 9.71 9.55
CA ASN A 195 13.49 10.66 10.66
C ASN A 195 14.03 10.03 11.95
N GLU A 196 13.57 8.83 12.30
CA GLU A 196 14.12 8.06 13.41
C GLU A 196 15.61 7.79 13.21
N ALA A 197 16.02 7.41 11.99
CA ALA A 197 17.42 7.13 11.65
C ALA A 197 18.34 8.37 11.71
N ARG A 198 17.80 9.57 11.51
CA ARG A 198 18.57 10.83 11.61
C ARG A 198 18.84 11.25 13.06
N ARG A 199 18.10 10.70 14.01
CA ARG A 199 18.18 11.03 15.43
C ARG A 199 18.79 9.86 16.20
N VAL A 200 20.02 10.04 16.67
CA VAL A 200 20.81 8.98 17.34
C VAL A 200 20.05 8.33 18.49
N ASP A 201 19.32 9.12 19.27
CA ASP A 201 18.49 8.66 20.38
C ASP A 201 17.31 7.79 19.92
N LEU A 202 16.62 8.18 18.85
CA LEU A 202 15.50 7.41 18.30
C LEU A 202 15.97 6.14 17.59
N ALA A 203 17.06 6.20 16.82
CA ALA A 203 17.66 5.05 16.17
C ALA A 203 18.07 3.98 17.20
N ALA A 204 18.66 4.39 18.33
CA ALA A 204 18.99 3.48 19.42
C ALA A 204 17.76 2.83 20.08
N GLN A 205 16.68 3.59 20.29
CA GLN A 205 15.41 3.04 20.82
C GLN A 205 14.81 2.00 19.86
N VAL A 206 14.69 2.34 18.57
CA VAL A 206 14.15 1.44 17.54
C VAL A 206 14.96 0.16 17.43
N ARG A 207 16.29 0.25 17.45
CA ARG A 207 17.17 -0.92 17.46
C ARG A 207 16.90 -1.81 18.69
N ALA A 208 16.81 -1.23 19.89
CA ALA A 208 16.54 -1.99 21.11
C ALA A 208 15.17 -2.72 21.04
N GLU A 209 14.16 -2.07 20.45
CA GLU A 209 12.85 -2.69 20.21
C GLU A 209 12.94 -3.88 19.24
N HIS A 210 13.67 -3.74 18.12
CA HIS A 210 13.89 -4.85 17.19
C HIS A 210 14.69 -6.01 17.81
N GLU A 211 15.71 -5.70 18.61
CA GLU A 211 16.51 -6.69 19.34
C GLU A 211 15.66 -7.47 20.33
N ALA A 212 14.80 -6.79 21.10
CA ALA A 212 13.87 -7.42 22.04
C ALA A 212 12.91 -8.37 21.33
N LEU A 213 12.33 -7.94 20.19
CA LEU A 213 11.45 -8.77 19.39
C LEU A 213 12.16 -10.01 18.82
N CYS A 214 13.35 -9.83 18.25
CA CYS A 214 14.17 -10.92 17.73
C CYS A 214 14.56 -11.91 18.83
N ALA A 215 14.92 -11.41 20.02
CA ALA A 215 15.26 -12.24 21.17
C ALA A 215 14.07 -13.08 21.64
N ALA A 216 12.87 -12.49 21.74
CA ALA A 216 11.66 -13.20 22.13
C ALA A 216 11.28 -14.32 21.12
N ILE A 217 11.34 -14.04 19.82
CA ILE A 217 11.11 -15.05 18.77
C ILE A 217 12.16 -16.17 18.84
N LYS A 218 13.43 -15.81 19.08
CA LYS A 218 14.52 -16.78 19.25
C LYS A 218 14.26 -17.72 20.43
N ALA A 219 13.85 -17.15 21.56
CA ALA A 219 13.49 -17.87 22.79
C ALA A 219 12.22 -18.71 22.66
N ARG A 220 11.48 -18.59 21.54
CA ARG A 220 10.13 -19.16 21.35
C ARG A 220 9.13 -18.71 22.41
N ASP A 221 9.34 -17.54 22.99
CA ASP A 221 8.41 -16.94 23.94
C ASP A 221 7.36 -16.14 23.16
N ALA A 222 6.21 -16.77 22.94
CA ALA A 222 5.12 -16.16 22.19
C ALA A 222 4.53 -14.92 22.89
N ALA A 223 4.49 -14.92 24.24
CA ALA A 223 3.94 -13.81 25.01
C ALA A 223 4.90 -12.61 24.95
N ALA A 224 6.20 -12.83 25.16
CA ALA A 224 7.20 -11.79 25.03
C ALA A 224 7.28 -11.25 23.59
N ALA A 225 7.16 -12.11 22.57
CA ALA A 225 7.18 -11.68 21.17
C ALA A 225 5.97 -10.81 20.82
N ARG A 226 4.78 -11.18 21.31
CA ARG A 226 3.56 -10.38 21.19
C ARG A 226 3.76 -8.99 21.80
N THR A 227 4.24 -8.94 23.04
CA THR A 227 4.45 -7.69 23.78
C THR A 227 5.51 -6.83 23.09
N ALA A 228 6.64 -7.39 22.67
CA ALA A 228 7.70 -6.65 22.00
C ALA A 228 7.23 -6.03 20.68
N ALA A 229 6.52 -6.78 19.83
CA ALA A 229 5.97 -6.27 18.59
C ALA A 229 4.87 -5.21 18.81
N PHE A 230 4.01 -5.41 19.82
CA PHE A 230 3.01 -4.42 20.20
C PHE A 230 3.67 -3.10 20.62
N MET A 231 4.64 -3.15 21.52
CA MET A 231 5.35 -1.98 22.04
C MET A 231 6.12 -1.27 20.93
N HIS A 232 6.79 -2.00 20.04
CA HIS A 232 7.46 -1.44 18.88
C HIS A 232 6.51 -0.59 18.03
N MET A 233 5.34 -1.13 17.68
CA MET A 233 4.36 -0.40 16.87
C MET A 233 3.67 0.73 17.61
N HIS A 234 3.43 0.59 18.91
CA HIS A 234 2.93 1.67 19.75
C HIS A 234 3.92 2.84 19.78
N ASN A 235 5.20 2.58 20.05
CA ASN A 235 6.25 3.60 20.13
C ASN A 235 6.47 4.29 18.78
N THR A 236 6.35 3.58 17.66
CA THR A 236 6.33 4.22 16.32
C THR A 236 5.16 5.20 16.19
N GLY A 237 3.97 4.86 16.68
CA GLY A 237 2.83 5.78 16.72
C GLY A 237 3.10 7.02 17.55
N GLU A 238 3.60 6.86 18.77
CA GLU A 238 3.98 7.96 19.66
C GLU A 238 5.02 8.89 19.03
N ARG A 239 6.05 8.33 18.38
CA ARG A 239 7.08 9.10 17.67
C ARG A 239 6.50 9.92 16.52
N ILE A 240 5.46 9.41 15.86
CA ILE A 240 4.75 10.13 14.80
C ILE A 240 3.87 11.25 15.37
N GLU A 241 3.16 11.01 16.47
CA GLU A 241 2.34 12.04 17.13
C GLU A 241 3.18 13.19 17.67
N GLN A 242 4.36 12.88 18.21
CA GLN A 242 5.31 13.86 18.74
C GLN A 242 6.09 14.59 17.63
N ALA A 243 6.10 14.05 16.41
CA ALA A 243 6.69 14.73 15.27
C ALA A 243 5.83 15.96 14.91
N GLY A 244 6.35 17.16 15.20
CA GLY A 244 5.63 18.42 14.99
C GLY A 244 5.16 18.63 13.54
N LYS A 245 4.24 19.58 13.30
CA LYS A 245 3.61 19.82 11.98
C LYS A 245 4.59 20.01 10.81
N ASP A 246 5.82 20.44 11.11
CA ASP A 246 6.90 20.66 10.13
C ASP A 246 7.47 19.34 9.57
N PHE A 247 7.30 18.23 10.29
CA PHE A 247 7.60 16.88 9.83
C PHE A 247 6.70 16.48 8.63
N TRP A 248 5.46 16.96 8.62
CA TRP A 248 4.47 16.69 7.57
C TRP A 248 4.44 17.80 6.52
N THR A 249 5.53 17.98 5.78
CA THR A 249 5.67 18.98 4.71
C THR A 249 5.94 18.33 3.34
N GLY A 250 5.54 18.98 2.25
CA GLY A 250 5.76 18.48 0.88
C GLY A 250 5.18 17.08 0.62
N ASP A 251 6.02 16.19 0.10
CA ASP A 251 5.66 14.81 -0.30
C ASP A 251 5.12 13.96 0.86
N SER A 252 5.64 14.18 2.07
CA SER A 252 5.21 13.57 3.33
C SER A 252 3.72 13.77 3.61
N ARG A 253 3.24 15.00 3.37
CA ARG A 253 1.84 15.38 3.59
C ARG A 253 0.95 14.76 2.52
N ALA A 254 1.41 14.72 1.27
CA ALA A 254 0.69 14.10 0.18
C ALA A 254 0.53 12.59 0.39
N ALA A 255 1.61 11.91 0.80
CA ALA A 255 1.60 10.51 1.19
C ALA A 255 0.62 10.22 2.32
N ALA A 256 0.75 10.93 3.44
CA ALA A 256 -0.11 10.74 4.60
C ALA A 256 -1.59 11.06 4.30
N ARG A 257 -1.88 12.01 3.39
CA ARG A 257 -3.24 12.26 2.89
C ARG A 257 -3.82 11.12 2.05
N ARG A 258 -3.00 10.47 1.20
CA ARG A 258 -3.43 9.28 0.45
C ARG A 258 -3.88 8.16 1.40
N VAL A 259 -3.16 8.05 2.51
CA VAL A 259 -3.37 7.06 3.57
C VAL A 259 -4.61 7.38 4.43
N ALA A 260 -4.84 8.65 4.78
CA ALA A 260 -5.93 9.08 5.66
C ALA A 260 -7.33 8.92 5.06
N ARG A 261 -7.46 8.80 3.73
CA ARG A 261 -8.71 8.98 2.99
C ARG A 261 -9.73 7.84 3.14
N ALA A 262 -9.44 6.80 3.93
CA ALA A 262 -10.30 5.64 4.10
C ALA A 262 -11.64 5.98 4.79
N LYS A 263 -12.70 6.21 4.00
CA LYS A 263 -14.08 6.10 4.48
C LYS A 263 -14.55 4.65 4.36
N LEU A 264 -15.07 4.09 5.45
CA LEU A 264 -15.86 2.86 5.41
C LEU A 264 -17.10 3.15 4.56
N GLY A 265 -17.13 2.63 3.33
CA GLY A 265 -18.33 2.67 2.51
C GLY A 265 -19.40 1.81 3.18
N THR A 266 -20.52 2.41 3.57
CA THR A 266 -21.72 1.69 3.95
C THR A 266 -22.28 0.99 2.73
N SER A 267 -21.82 -0.23 2.44
CA SER A 267 -22.48 -1.10 1.48
C SER A 267 -23.70 -1.73 2.16
N THR A 268 -24.73 -0.92 2.41
CA THR A 268 -26.07 -1.46 2.60
C THR A 268 -26.63 -1.69 1.21
N THR A 269 -26.36 -2.88 0.65
CA THR A 269 -27.15 -3.39 -0.47
C THR A 269 -28.55 -3.64 0.07
N ALA A 270 -29.43 -2.64 -0.07
CA ALA A 270 -30.86 -2.85 0.07
C ALA A 270 -31.23 -3.92 -0.96
N ALA A 271 -31.55 -5.12 -0.46
CA ALA A 271 -32.05 -6.21 -1.27
C ALA A 271 -33.30 -5.72 -2.01
N ALA A 272 -33.17 -5.54 -3.32
CA ALA A 272 -34.32 -5.31 -4.18
C ALA A 272 -35.19 -6.55 -4.13
N THR A 273 -36.31 -6.45 -3.42
CA THR A 273 -37.40 -7.44 -3.43
C THR A 273 -37.81 -7.69 -4.89
N PRO A 274 -37.76 -8.94 -5.40
CA PRO A 274 -38.18 -9.20 -6.76
C PRO A 274 -39.68 -8.95 -6.90
N ALA A 275 -40.04 -8.12 -7.88
CA ALA A 275 -41.41 -7.82 -8.23
C ALA A 275 -42.16 -9.11 -8.60
N ARG A 276 -43.30 -9.31 -7.95
CA ARG A 276 -44.22 -10.43 -8.15
C ARG A 276 -44.80 -10.37 -9.58
N PRO A 277 -44.83 -11.47 -10.35
CA PRO A 277 -45.35 -11.45 -11.71
C PRO A 277 -46.86 -11.22 -11.70
N THR A 278 -47.32 -10.30 -12.56
CA THR A 278 -48.75 -10.02 -12.80
C THR A 278 -49.43 -11.20 -13.50
N PRO A 279 -50.66 -11.59 -13.10
CA PRO A 279 -51.37 -12.68 -13.75
C PRO A 279 -51.89 -12.23 -15.12
N ARG A 280 -51.56 -13.03 -16.14
CA ARG A 280 -51.98 -12.88 -17.53
C ARG A 280 -53.50 -13.07 -17.61
N LYS A 281 -54.22 -12.06 -18.12
CA LYS A 281 -55.67 -12.15 -18.40
C LYS A 281 -55.94 -13.31 -19.34
N ALA A 282 -56.71 -14.29 -18.89
CA ALA A 282 -57.33 -15.29 -19.75
C ALA A 282 -58.43 -14.61 -20.59
N GLY A 283 -58.22 -14.59 -21.90
CA GLY A 283 -59.25 -14.18 -22.85
C GLY A 283 -60.34 -15.23 -22.94
N ARG A 284 -61.58 -14.80 -22.72
CA ARG A 284 -62.78 -15.46 -23.23
C ARG A 284 -62.72 -15.48 -24.76
N GLN A 285 -62.85 -16.64 -25.38
CA GLN A 285 -63.60 -16.80 -26.62
C GLN A 285 -64.30 -18.17 -26.62
N SER A 286 -65.63 -18.07 -26.74
CA SER A 286 -66.62 -19.01 -27.27
C SER A 286 -66.65 -20.46 -26.76
#